data_AF-A0A3B3VC55-F1
#
_entry.id   AF-A0A3B3VC55-F1
#
_cell.length_a   1.000
_cell.length_b   1.000
_cell.length_c   1.000
_cell.angle_alpha   90.00
_cell.angle_beta   90.00
_cell.angle_gamma   90.00
#
_symmetry.space_group_name_H-M   'P 1'
#
loop_
_entity.id
_entity.type
_entity.pdbx_description
1 polymer ?
#
loop_
_entity_poly.entity_id
_entity_poly.type
_entity_poly.pdbx_seq_one_letter_code
_entity_poly.pdbx_strand_id
1 'polypeptide(L)'
;LNSMGHEMSKCKTSVCRGQPNPTYKETFVFQVALFQLSDVTLILSVYNKRSMKRKELIGWISLGLNSSGEDELSHWTHMKEAKGRQVCRWHSLLES
;
A
#
# COMPACT_ATOMS: atom_id res chain seq x y z
N LEU A 1 3.78 8.72 -1.64
CA LEU A 1 4.80 9.59 -2.27
C LEU A 1 4.10 10.58 -3.17
N ASN A 2 4.58 11.81 -3.25
CA ASN A 2 4.19 12.72 -4.33
C ASN A 2 4.94 12.39 -5.63
N SER A 3 4.70 13.15 -6.70
CA SER A 3 5.35 12.98 -8.01
C SER A 3 6.88 13.18 -7.97
N MET A 4 7.41 13.88 -6.96
CA MET A 4 8.84 14.05 -6.73
C MET A 4 9.45 12.90 -5.88
N GLY A 5 8.66 11.90 -5.51
CA GLY A 5 9.10 10.78 -4.66
C GLY A 5 9.19 11.11 -3.17
N HIS A 6 8.75 12.29 -2.72
CA HIS A 6 8.78 12.66 -1.29
C HIS A 6 7.66 11.95 -0.51
N GLU A 7 7.98 11.47 0.69
CA GLU A 7 7.01 10.86 1.61
C GLU A 7 6.02 11.93 2.08
N MET A 8 4.74 11.73 1.80
CA MET A 8 3.67 12.64 2.25
C MET A 8 3.09 12.24 3.60
N SER A 9 2.96 10.94 3.84
CA SER A 9 2.44 10.35 5.07
C SER A 9 2.83 8.89 5.15
N LYS A 10 2.85 8.36 6.37
CA LYS A 10 3.22 6.98 6.67
C LYS A 10 2.39 6.45 7.83
N CYS A 11 1.82 5.27 7.66
CA CYS A 11 1.18 4.51 8.72
C CYS A 11 1.74 3.09 8.75
N LYS A 12 1.49 2.38 9.84
CA LYS A 12 1.90 0.98 10.02
C LYS A 12 0.79 0.24 10.74
N THR A 13 0.67 -1.04 10.46
CA THR A 13 -0.28 -1.90 11.17
C THR A 13 0.23 -2.27 12.56
N SER A 14 -0.65 -2.88 13.34
CA SER A 14 -0.26 -3.70 14.50
C SER A 14 0.62 -4.89 14.06
N VAL A 15 1.39 -5.44 15.01
CA VAL A 15 2.22 -6.62 14.77
C VAL A 15 1.42 -7.88 15.08
N CYS A 16 1.16 -8.70 14.06
CA CYS A 16 0.59 -10.05 14.24
C CYS A 16 1.71 -11.06 14.51
N ARG A 17 1.70 -11.72 15.67
CA ARG A 17 2.71 -12.72 16.06
C ARG A 17 2.16 -14.14 15.89
N GLY A 18 2.98 -15.05 15.38
CA GLY A 18 2.64 -16.47 15.24
C GLY A 18 1.56 -16.77 14.19
N GLN A 19 1.27 -15.83 13.28
CA GLN A 19 0.28 -15.99 12.22
C GLN A 19 0.98 -15.92 10.86
N PRO A 20 1.16 -17.06 10.15
CA PRO A 20 1.75 -17.05 8.81
C PRO A 20 0.85 -16.35 7.78
N ASN A 21 -0.46 -16.32 8.05
CA ASN A 21 -1.46 -15.61 7.25
C ASN A 21 -2.16 -14.56 8.15
N PRO A 22 -1.52 -13.40 8.39
CA PRO A 22 -2.03 -12.42 9.33
C PRO A 22 -3.33 -11.77 8.84
N THR A 23 -4.25 -11.51 9.76
CA THR A 23 -5.48 -10.75 9.49
C THR A 23 -5.44 -9.44 10.27
N TYR A 24 -5.36 -8.31 9.55
CA TYR A 24 -5.24 -6.98 10.18
C TYR A 24 -6.59 -6.34 10.47
N LYS A 25 -7.50 -6.27 9.48
CA LYS A 25 -8.79 -5.53 9.56
C LYS A 25 -8.61 -4.08 10.04
N GLU A 26 -7.47 -3.47 9.73
CA GLU A 26 -7.16 -2.08 10.05
C GLU A 26 -7.46 -1.18 8.84
N THR A 27 -7.93 0.04 9.09
CA THR A 27 -8.20 1.04 8.05
C THR A 27 -7.25 2.22 8.21
N PHE A 28 -6.61 2.62 7.12
CA PHE A 28 -5.78 3.82 7.06
C PHE A 28 -6.46 4.88 6.18
N VAL A 29 -6.38 6.14 6.61
CA VAL A 29 -6.94 7.28 5.87
C VAL A 29 -5.81 8.24 5.52
N PHE A 30 -5.68 8.53 4.23
CA PHE A 30 -4.72 9.50 3.71
C PHE A 30 -5.49 10.63 3.03
N GLN A 31 -5.25 11.86 3.46
CA GLN A 31 -5.84 13.03 2.83
C GLN A 31 -5.03 13.43 1.60
N VAL A 32 -5.65 13.37 0.43
CA VAL A 32 -5.06 13.76 -0.85
C VAL A 32 -6.06 14.64 -1.57
N ALA A 33 -5.61 15.80 -2.07
CA ALA A 33 -6.46 16.66 -2.87
C ALA A 33 -6.78 15.98 -4.22
N LEU A 34 -8.01 16.14 -4.71
CA LEU A 34 -8.47 15.42 -5.91
C LEU A 34 -7.56 15.64 -7.13
N PHE A 35 -7.05 16.87 -7.32
CA PHE A 35 -6.15 17.20 -8.42
C PHE A 35 -4.76 16.55 -8.31
N GLN A 36 -4.34 16.17 -7.10
CA GLN A 36 -3.07 15.48 -6.87
C GLN A 36 -3.20 13.96 -6.97
N LEU A 37 -4.42 13.42 -7.00
CA LEU A 37 -4.66 11.98 -6.90
C LEU A 37 -4.04 11.18 -8.05
N SER A 38 -3.86 11.79 -9.22
CA SER A 38 -3.17 11.18 -10.37
C SER A 38 -1.64 11.16 -10.21
N ASP A 39 -1.09 12.00 -9.34
CA ASP A 39 0.34 12.25 -9.18
C ASP A 39 0.91 11.65 -7.89
N VAL A 40 0.12 10.86 -7.17
CA VAL A 40 0.56 10.19 -5.94
C VAL A 40 0.81 8.72 -6.17
N THR A 41 1.74 8.17 -5.40
CA THR A 41 2.00 6.74 -5.32
C THR A 41 1.82 6.28 -3.88
N LEU A 42 0.94 5.30 -3.65
CA LEU A 42 0.81 4.57 -2.40
C LEU A 42 1.73 3.36 -2.46
N ILE A 43 2.63 3.23 -1.47
CA ILE A 43 3.53 2.07 -1.35
C ILE A 43 3.06 1.24 -0.17
N LEU A 44 2.89 -0.06 -0.39
CA LEU A 44 2.64 -1.04 0.65
C LEU A 44 3.84 -1.97 0.74
N SER A 45 4.39 -2.13 1.95
CA SER A 45 5.54 -3.00 2.19
C SER A 45 5.24 -3.91 3.36
N VAL A 46 5.49 -5.21 3.18
CA VAL A 46 5.24 -6.23 4.18
C VAL A 46 6.57 -6.64 4.79
N TYR A 47 6.64 -6.64 6.12
CA TYR A 47 7.87 -6.95 6.85
C TYR A 47 7.69 -8.14 7.76
N ASN A 48 8.66 -9.05 7.75
CA ASN A 48 8.84 -10.05 8.80
C ASN A 48 9.60 -9.42 9.98
N LYS A 49 8.95 -9.37 11.14
CA LYS A 49 9.56 -8.87 12.38
C LYS A 49 9.97 -10.03 13.27
N ARG A 50 11.20 -10.52 13.08
CA ARG A 50 11.79 -11.60 13.91
C ARG A 50 12.16 -11.11 15.33
N SER A 51 12.58 -9.86 15.47
CA SER A 51 12.91 -9.24 16.77
C SER A 51 12.62 -7.74 16.77
N MET A 52 12.80 -7.06 17.91
CA MET A 52 12.62 -5.60 17.98
C MET A 52 13.58 -4.83 17.07
N LYS A 53 14.79 -5.38 16.82
CA LYS A 53 15.86 -4.70 16.07
C LYS A 53 15.96 -5.12 14.61
N ARG A 54 15.44 -6.30 14.24
CA ARG A 54 15.56 -6.83 12.88
C ARG A 54 14.19 -6.93 12.20
N LYS A 55 14.01 -6.12 11.16
CA LYS A 55 12.89 -6.20 10.22
C LYS A 55 13.45 -6.61 8.87
N GLU A 56 12.89 -7.67 8.30
CA GLU A 56 13.21 -8.18 6.98
C GLU A 56 12.05 -7.83 6.07
N LEU A 57 12.31 -7.20 4.92
CA LEU A 57 11.29 -6.95 3.92
C LEU A 57 10.92 -8.30 3.30
N ILE A 58 9.63 -8.65 3.31
CA ILE A 58 9.11 -9.82 2.60
C ILE A 58 8.86 -9.44 1.14
N GLY A 59 8.29 -8.26 0.92
CA GLY A 59 7.98 -7.75 -0.40
C GLY A 59 7.12 -6.50 -0.33
N TRP A 60 6.80 -5.94 -1.50
CA TRP A 60 6.10 -4.67 -1.61
C TRP A 60 5.30 -4.57 -2.90
N ILE A 61 4.38 -3.60 -2.94
CA ILE A 61 3.66 -3.17 -4.15
C ILE A 61 3.51 -1.65 -4.12
N SER A 62 3.25 -1.06 -5.29
CA SER A 62 2.88 0.34 -5.40
C SER A 62 1.62 0.53 -6.25
N LEU A 63 0.76 1.46 -5.84
CA LEU A 63 -0.49 1.82 -6.50
C LEU A 63 -0.46 3.32 -6.81
N GLY A 64 -0.92 3.74 -7.99
CA GLY A 64 -0.99 5.15 -8.39
C GLY A 64 -0.06 5.50 -9.56
N LEU A 65 0.56 6.69 -9.50
CA LEU A 65 1.41 7.22 -10.56
C LEU A 65 2.50 6.22 -10.98
N ASN A 66 3.20 5.64 -10.01
CA ASN A 66 4.24 4.64 -10.23
C ASN A 66 3.76 3.26 -9.77
N SER A 67 2.65 2.78 -10.35
CA SER A 67 2.11 1.45 -10.02
C SER A 67 3.13 0.35 -10.37
N SER A 68 3.22 -0.68 -9.53
CA SER A 68 4.21 -1.76 -9.69
C SER A 68 3.90 -2.74 -10.82
N GLY A 69 2.66 -2.74 -11.31
CA GLY A 69 2.19 -3.60 -12.39
C GLY A 69 0.83 -3.16 -12.95
N GLU A 70 0.35 -3.87 -13.98
CA GLU A 70 -0.94 -3.59 -14.62
C GLU A 70 -2.12 -3.83 -13.65
N ASP A 71 -2.03 -4.86 -12.81
CA ASP A 71 -3.06 -5.19 -11.82
C ASP A 71 -3.21 -4.10 -10.75
N GLU A 72 -2.09 -3.53 -10.30
CA GLU A 72 -2.07 -2.40 -9.36
C GLU A 72 -2.65 -1.13 -10.00
N LEU A 73 -2.28 -0.85 -11.26
CA LEU A 73 -2.81 0.30 -12.00
C LEU A 73 -4.32 0.19 -12.23
N SER A 74 -4.79 -1.01 -12.61
CA SER A 74 -6.21 -1.31 -12.77
C SER A 74 -6.96 -1.11 -11.44
N HIS A 75 -6.40 -1.59 -10.32
CA HIS A 75 -6.99 -1.40 -9.01
C HIS A 75 -7.10 0.08 -8.63
N TRP A 76 -6.03 0.86 -8.84
CA TRP A 76 -6.04 2.29 -8.58
C TRP A 76 -7.09 3.03 -9.41
N THR A 77 -7.21 2.66 -10.69
CA THR A 77 -8.20 3.24 -11.62
C THR A 77 -9.63 2.95 -11.17
N HIS A 78 -9.93 1.69 -10.86
CA HIS A 78 -11.25 1.31 -10.34
C HIS A 78 -11.57 2.04 -9.03
N MET A 79 -10.59 2.23 -8.14
CA MET A 79 -10.79 2.98 -6.89
C MET A 79 -11.14 4.45 -7.15
N LYS A 80 -10.48 5.13 -8.11
CA LYS A 80 -10.84 6.50 -8.51
C LYS A 80 -12.27 6.58 -9.06
N GLU A 81 -12.68 5.60 -9.85
CA GLU A 81 -14.01 5.55 -10.49
C GLU A 81 -15.13 5.09 -9.55
N ALA A 82 -14.78 4.39 -8.46
CA ALA A 82 -15.73 3.84 -7.51
C ALA A 82 -16.50 4.91 -6.70
N LYS A 83 -16.09 6.20 -6.77
CA LYS A 83 -16.74 7.36 -6.14
C LYS A 83 -17.07 7.13 -4.66
N GLY A 84 -16.09 6.63 -3.90
CA GLY A 84 -16.22 6.38 -2.45
C GLY A 84 -16.69 4.98 -2.08
N ARG A 85 -17.02 4.12 -3.05
CA ARG A 85 -17.20 2.69 -2.78
C ARG A 85 -15.84 2.01 -2.60
N GLN A 86 -15.76 1.09 -1.63
CA GLN A 86 -14.56 0.32 -1.40
C GLN A 86 -14.33 -0.69 -2.52
N VAL A 87 -13.09 -0.77 -2.99
CA VAL A 87 -12.64 -1.78 -3.96
C VAL A 87 -11.66 -2.69 -3.24
N CYS A 88 -11.86 -4.00 -3.35
CA CYS A 88 -11.01 -5.02 -2.74
C CYS A 88 -10.35 -5.86 -3.84
N ARG A 89 -9.04 -6.07 -3.72
CA ARG A 89 -8.27 -6.90 -4.65
C ARG A 89 -7.06 -7.51 -3.95
N TRP A 90 -6.74 -8.75 -4.30
CA TRP A 90 -5.47 -9.39 -3.93
C TRP A 90 -4.36 -8.97 -4.88
N HIS A 91 -3.16 -8.80 -4.35
CA HIS A 91 -1.96 -8.46 -5.12
C HIS A 91 -0.81 -9.38 -4.72
N SER A 92 -0.01 -9.78 -5.70
CA SER A 92 1.22 -10.52 -5.45
C SER A 92 2.31 -9.54 -5.04
N LEU A 93 3.02 -9.82 -3.95
CA LEU A 93 4.13 -8.97 -3.53
C LEU A 93 5.30 -9.13 -4.51
N LEU A 94 5.92 -8.03 -4.89
CA LEU A 94 7.21 -8.06 -5.56
C LEU A 94 8.30 -8.45 -4.56
N GLU A 95 9.15 -9.39 -4.95
CA GLU A 95 10.31 -9.82 -4.18
C GLU A 95 11.35 -8.70 -4.06
N SER A 96 12.11 -8.72 -2.98
CA SER A 96 13.20 -7.78 -2.68
C SER A 96 14.56 -8.29 -3.14
#